data_AF-A0A554JHQ9-F1
#
_entry.id   AF-A0A554JHQ9-F1
#
_cell.length_a   1.000
_cell.length_b   1.000
_cell.length_c   1.000
_cell.angle_alpha   90.00
_cell.angle_beta   90.00
_cell.angle_gamma   90.00
#
_symmetry.space_group_name_H-M   'P 1'
#
loop_
_entity.id
_entity.type
_entity.pdbx_description
1 polymer ?
#
loop_
_entity_poly.entity_id
_entity_poly.type
_entity_poly.pdbx_seq_one_letter_code
_entity_poly.pdbx_strand_id
1 'polypeptide(L)'
;MNFFGIYADFLKKFLRVKRPMLVVLDAFNGASGIVAKEVFADYPLIQLTTINDLPDGNFPAHGPNPLLAGVLKELCQKVIKQKADLGVAFDADGDRALFVDNFGRPVPAYVIAYLIFKNRRPPFVVDEPLFKIFQHLKVIDLKDIISTRVGYAFIQAAMRQSNISSTAEYSGHYGFEETFQADSALFALIQVLNSLSAQKQTLAEFYDNLPVFAVDMENFKFKSKFDKKNGHGRIPA
;
A
#
# COMPACT_ATOMS: atom_id res chain seq x y z
N MET A 1 -15.96 20.42 12.38
CA MET A 1 -14.50 20.45 12.18
C MET A 1 -14.22 19.76 10.84
N ASN A 2 -13.52 20.40 9.91
CA ASN A 2 -13.19 19.76 8.62
C ASN A 2 -12.01 18.79 8.81
N PHE A 3 -12.30 17.55 9.18
CA PHE A 3 -11.25 16.54 9.41
C PHE A 3 -10.51 16.15 8.12
N PHE A 4 -11.19 16.17 6.98
CA PHE A 4 -10.57 15.86 5.68
C PHE A 4 -9.50 16.89 5.33
N GLY A 5 -9.80 18.19 5.45
CA GLY A 5 -8.83 19.25 5.20
C GLY A 5 -7.66 19.24 6.18
N ILE A 6 -7.92 19.00 7.47
CA ILE A 6 -6.84 18.89 8.47
C ILE A 6 -5.88 17.74 8.12
N TYR A 7 -6.43 16.59 7.75
CA TYR A 7 -5.61 15.43 7.38
C TYR A 7 -4.90 15.65 6.04
N ALA A 8 -5.56 16.25 5.05
CA ALA A 8 -4.95 16.59 3.77
C ALA A 8 -3.78 17.58 3.96
N ASP A 9 -3.95 18.63 4.77
CA ASP A 9 -2.90 19.60 5.08
C ASP A 9 -1.73 18.96 5.86
N PHE A 10 -2.02 17.99 6.74
CA PHE A 10 -0.99 17.19 7.37
C PHE A 10 -0.18 16.40 6.32
N LEU A 11 -0.84 15.68 5.41
CA LEU A 11 -0.20 14.87 4.38
C LEU A 11 0.61 15.72 3.39
N LYS A 12 0.10 16.89 2.98
CA LYS A 12 0.79 17.82 2.06
C LYS A 12 2.18 18.21 2.53
N LYS A 13 2.43 18.24 3.85
CA LYS A 13 3.76 18.55 4.42
C LYS A 13 4.84 17.58 3.99
N PHE A 14 4.48 16.38 3.54
CA PHE A 14 5.40 15.31 3.17
C PHE A 14 5.58 15.15 1.65
N LEU A 15 4.88 15.95 0.84
CA LEU A 15 5.07 15.95 -0.62
C LEU A 15 6.39 16.61 -1.00
N ARG A 16 7.26 15.87 -1.69
CA ARG A 16 8.63 16.27 -2.11
C ARG A 16 8.93 15.86 -3.55
N VAL A 17 7.89 15.70 -4.37
CA VAL A 17 7.96 15.27 -5.76
C VAL A 17 8.86 16.19 -6.58
N LYS A 18 9.71 15.61 -7.44
CA LYS A 18 10.77 16.33 -8.17
C LYS A 18 10.51 16.55 -9.66
N ARG A 19 9.49 15.89 -10.22
CA ARG A 19 9.08 16.00 -11.63
C ARG A 19 7.56 15.84 -11.74
N PRO A 20 6.92 16.32 -12.83
CA PRO A 20 5.51 16.02 -13.08
C PRO A 20 5.24 14.51 -13.07
N MET A 21 4.15 14.12 -12.41
CA MET A 21 3.68 12.74 -12.29
C MET A 21 2.18 12.67 -12.63
N LEU A 22 1.80 11.73 -13.49
CA LEU A 22 0.42 11.36 -13.79
C LEU A 22 0.03 10.14 -12.96
N VAL A 23 -1.01 10.26 -12.14
CA VAL A 23 -1.45 9.20 -11.22
C VAL A 23 -2.92 8.86 -11.47
N VAL A 24 -3.24 7.57 -11.55
CA VAL A 24 -4.62 7.08 -11.50
C VAL A 24 -4.90 6.49 -10.13
N LEU A 25 -5.94 6.96 -9.45
CA LEU A 25 -6.42 6.40 -8.20
C LEU A 25 -7.78 5.73 -8.40
N ASP A 26 -7.87 4.45 -8.05
CA ASP A 26 -9.13 3.78 -7.77
C ASP A 26 -9.46 3.88 -6.28
N ALA A 27 -10.55 4.57 -5.95
CA ALA A 27 -10.97 4.80 -4.58
C ALA A 27 -12.01 3.80 -4.06
N PHE A 28 -12.31 2.73 -4.81
CA PHE A 28 -13.10 1.56 -4.36
C PHE A 28 -14.52 1.89 -3.88
N ASN A 29 -15.10 3.01 -4.34
CA ASN A 29 -16.33 3.58 -3.75
C ASN A 29 -16.22 3.73 -2.21
N GLY A 30 -15.00 3.88 -1.71
CA GLY A 30 -14.65 4.04 -0.32
C GLY A 30 -14.45 5.50 0.08
N ALA A 31 -14.01 5.72 1.31
CA ALA A 31 -13.92 7.05 1.91
C ALA A 31 -12.67 7.84 1.46
N SER A 32 -11.62 7.14 1.00
CA SER A 32 -10.28 7.70 0.81
C SER A 32 -10.14 8.62 -0.42
N GLY A 33 -11.02 8.49 -1.43
CA GLY A 33 -11.01 9.30 -2.64
C GLY A 33 -11.22 10.80 -2.40
N ILE A 34 -12.02 11.17 -1.39
CA ILE A 34 -12.28 12.57 -1.02
C ILE A 34 -10.98 13.24 -0.55
N VAL A 35 -10.28 12.60 0.39
CA VAL A 35 -9.02 13.13 0.95
C VAL A 35 -7.94 13.17 -0.12
N ALA A 36 -7.84 12.13 -0.97
CA ALA A 36 -6.86 12.10 -2.04
C ALA A 36 -6.97 13.33 -2.96
N LYS A 37 -8.20 13.65 -3.40
CA LYS A 37 -8.43 14.85 -4.22
C LYS A 37 -8.00 16.12 -3.49
N GLU A 38 -8.31 16.26 -2.20
CA GLU A 38 -7.95 17.45 -1.42
C GLU A 38 -6.43 17.57 -1.20
N VAL A 39 -5.71 16.44 -1.06
CA VAL A 39 -4.25 16.40 -0.97
C VAL A 39 -3.60 16.91 -2.26
N PHE A 40 -4.12 16.50 -3.42
CA PHE A 40 -3.48 16.73 -4.71
C PHE A 40 -4.08 17.87 -5.56
N ALA A 41 -5.22 18.46 -5.17
CA ALA A 41 -5.96 19.46 -5.96
C ALA A 41 -5.09 20.61 -6.51
N ASP A 42 -4.21 21.15 -5.68
CA ASP A 42 -3.38 22.32 -6.02
C ASP A 42 -1.89 21.98 -6.08
N TYR A 43 -1.52 20.70 -6.18
CA TYR A 43 -0.12 20.30 -6.20
C TYR A 43 0.42 20.33 -7.64
N PRO A 44 1.32 21.27 -8.00
CA PRO A 44 1.63 21.61 -9.39
C PRO A 44 2.34 20.50 -10.18
N LEU A 45 2.91 19.51 -9.49
CA LEU A 45 3.66 18.41 -10.10
C LEU A 45 2.89 17.08 -10.10
N ILE A 46 1.65 17.04 -9.62
CA ILE A 46 0.86 15.81 -9.60
C ILE A 46 -0.47 16.08 -10.29
N GLN A 47 -0.74 15.31 -11.35
CA GLN A 47 -2.05 15.26 -11.96
C GLN A 47 -2.71 13.94 -11.56
N LEU A 48 -3.74 14.05 -10.71
CA LEU A 48 -4.53 12.91 -10.26
C LEU A 48 -5.77 12.73 -11.14
N THR A 49 -5.94 11.54 -11.70
CA THR A 49 -7.25 11.06 -12.17
C THR A 49 -7.81 10.08 -11.14
N THR A 50 -9.06 10.23 -10.77
CA THR A 50 -9.77 9.28 -9.91
C THR A 50 -10.78 8.46 -10.70
N ILE A 51 -10.99 7.21 -10.29
CA ILE A 51 -12.11 6.33 -10.68
C ILE A 51 -12.75 5.77 -9.41
N ASN A 52 -14.03 5.40 -9.49
CA ASN A 52 -14.78 4.82 -8.37
C ASN A 52 -14.67 5.64 -7.07
N ASP A 53 -14.81 6.97 -7.18
CA ASP A 53 -14.44 7.95 -6.15
C ASP A 53 -15.61 8.61 -5.42
N LEU A 54 -16.82 8.18 -5.74
CA LEU A 54 -18.02 8.48 -4.99
C LEU A 54 -18.24 7.36 -3.96
N PRO A 55 -18.25 7.69 -2.65
CA PRO A 55 -18.51 6.70 -1.62
C PRO A 55 -19.90 6.05 -1.80
N ASP A 56 -19.93 4.73 -1.89
CA ASP A 56 -21.15 3.94 -2.00
C ASP A 56 -20.94 2.57 -1.33
N GLY A 57 -21.63 2.35 -0.21
CA GLY A 57 -21.56 1.11 0.56
C GLY A 57 -22.12 -0.13 -0.15
N ASN A 58 -22.74 0.04 -1.33
CA ASN A 58 -23.12 -1.07 -2.20
C ASN A 58 -21.97 -1.55 -3.10
N PHE A 59 -20.83 -0.83 -3.13
CA PHE A 59 -19.63 -1.16 -3.90
C PHE A 59 -19.92 -1.53 -5.37
N PRO A 60 -20.54 -0.62 -6.16
CA PRO A 60 -21.04 -0.94 -7.50
C PRO A 60 -19.95 -1.28 -8.53
N ALA A 61 -18.71 -0.85 -8.33
CA ALA A 61 -17.60 -1.13 -9.24
C ALA A 61 -17.05 -2.56 -9.06
N HIS A 62 -16.63 -2.90 -7.83
CA HIS A 62 -16.14 -4.22 -7.45
C HIS A 62 -16.18 -4.37 -5.92
N GLY A 63 -16.12 -5.61 -5.44
CA GLY A 63 -16.15 -5.89 -3.99
C GLY A 63 -15.00 -5.23 -3.21
N PRO A 64 -15.15 -5.07 -1.88
CA PRO A 64 -14.23 -4.26 -1.06
C PRO A 64 -12.86 -4.92 -0.80
N ASN A 65 -12.64 -6.14 -1.27
CA ASN A 65 -11.36 -6.83 -1.10
C ASN A 65 -10.48 -6.64 -2.35
N PRO A 66 -9.44 -5.78 -2.29
CA PRO A 66 -8.59 -5.47 -3.43
C PRO A 66 -7.69 -6.62 -3.88
N LEU A 67 -7.54 -7.68 -3.06
CA LEU A 67 -6.69 -8.83 -3.37
C LEU A 67 -7.37 -9.87 -4.28
N LEU A 68 -8.66 -9.70 -4.60
CA LEU A 68 -9.38 -10.62 -5.46
C LEU A 68 -8.98 -10.42 -6.93
N ALA A 69 -8.89 -11.54 -7.65
CA ALA A 69 -8.57 -11.52 -9.08
C ALA A 69 -9.58 -10.68 -9.86
N GLY A 70 -9.07 -9.83 -10.77
CA GLY A 70 -9.89 -8.98 -11.63
C GLY A 70 -10.30 -7.64 -11.03
N VAL A 71 -10.12 -7.42 -9.72
CA VAL A 71 -10.49 -6.15 -9.08
C VAL A 71 -9.71 -4.97 -9.67
N LEU A 72 -8.39 -5.12 -9.86
CA LEU A 72 -7.55 -4.05 -10.42
C LEU A 72 -7.69 -3.87 -11.94
N LYS A 73 -8.56 -4.61 -12.63
CA LYS A 73 -8.62 -4.62 -14.10
C LYS A 73 -8.94 -3.26 -14.69
N GLU A 74 -9.90 -2.54 -14.10
CA GLU A 74 -10.27 -1.19 -14.57
C GLU A 74 -9.10 -0.21 -14.38
N LEU A 75 -8.49 -0.21 -13.19
CA LEU A 75 -7.31 0.60 -12.90
C LEU A 75 -6.17 0.35 -13.90
N CYS A 76 -5.86 -0.92 -14.17
CA CYS A 76 -4.82 -1.30 -15.14
C CYS A 76 -5.10 -0.73 -16.53
N GLN A 77 -6.34 -0.85 -17.02
CA GLN A 77 -6.74 -0.31 -18.32
C GLN A 77 -6.67 1.22 -18.34
N LYS A 78 -7.07 1.88 -17.26
CA LYS A 78 -7.06 3.34 -17.13
C LYS A 78 -5.63 3.89 -17.15
N VAL A 79 -4.71 3.25 -16.44
CA VAL A 79 -3.29 3.61 -16.44
C VAL A 79 -2.70 3.59 -17.85
N ILE A 80 -2.94 2.50 -18.60
CA ILE A 80 -2.47 2.37 -20.00
C ILE A 80 -3.11 3.46 -20.87
N LYS A 81 -4.43 3.63 -20.78
CA LYS A 81 -5.19 4.59 -21.60
C LYS A 81 -4.71 6.02 -21.39
N GLN A 82 -4.39 6.38 -20.15
CA GLN A 82 -3.94 7.73 -19.79
C GLN A 82 -2.43 7.92 -19.87
N LYS A 83 -1.66 6.85 -20.14
CA LYS A 83 -0.20 6.86 -20.08
C LYS A 83 0.31 7.37 -18.72
N ALA A 84 -0.36 6.94 -17.65
CA ALA A 84 -0.01 7.38 -16.30
C ALA A 84 1.32 6.77 -15.83
N ASP A 85 2.06 7.49 -14.98
CA ASP A 85 3.32 7.00 -14.40
C ASP A 85 3.08 5.81 -13.45
N LEU A 86 1.93 5.79 -12.78
CA LEU A 86 1.46 4.68 -11.96
C LEU A 86 -0.06 4.76 -11.70
N GLY A 87 -0.62 3.61 -11.33
CA GLY A 87 -1.94 3.51 -10.72
C GLY A 87 -1.84 3.08 -9.25
N VAL A 88 -2.83 3.43 -8.47
CA VAL A 88 -3.00 2.93 -7.10
C VAL A 88 -4.48 2.67 -6.81
N ALA A 89 -4.77 1.63 -6.07
CA ALA A 89 -6.08 1.28 -5.54
C ALA A 89 -6.02 1.36 -4.01
N PHE A 90 -6.96 2.09 -3.42
CA PHE A 90 -7.18 2.08 -1.98
C PHE A 90 -8.36 1.20 -1.67
N ASP A 91 -8.30 0.41 -0.60
CA ASP A 91 -9.49 -0.29 -0.15
C ASP A 91 -10.51 0.65 0.51
N ALA A 92 -11.63 0.09 0.97
CA ALA A 92 -12.83 0.87 1.30
C ALA A 92 -12.62 1.92 2.40
N ASP A 93 -11.83 1.60 3.43
CA ASP A 93 -11.44 2.49 4.52
C ASP A 93 -10.08 3.17 4.31
N GLY A 94 -9.28 2.68 3.35
CA GLY A 94 -8.09 3.37 2.85
C GLY A 94 -6.83 3.14 3.67
N ASP A 95 -6.74 2.00 4.35
CA ASP A 95 -5.53 1.59 5.06
C ASP A 95 -4.58 0.76 4.16
N ARG A 96 -5.11 0.12 3.11
CA ARG A 96 -4.33 -0.64 2.12
C ARG A 96 -4.14 0.10 0.80
N ALA A 97 -2.93 -0.02 0.23
CA ALA A 97 -2.61 0.48 -1.11
C ALA A 97 -2.09 -0.65 -2.01
N LEU A 98 -2.73 -0.83 -3.17
CA LEU A 98 -2.25 -1.75 -4.21
C LEU A 98 -1.84 -0.94 -5.42
N PHE A 99 -0.65 -1.20 -5.94
CA PHE A 99 -0.06 -0.38 -7.00
C PHE A 99 -0.10 -1.09 -8.34
N VAL A 100 -0.16 -0.29 -9.41
CA VAL A 100 -0.10 -0.71 -10.79
C VAL A 100 0.97 0.13 -11.48
N ASP A 101 1.85 -0.49 -12.27
CA ASP A 101 2.89 0.23 -12.99
C ASP A 101 2.39 0.91 -14.27
N ASN A 102 3.25 1.70 -14.90
CA ASN A 102 2.98 2.42 -16.15
C ASN A 102 2.67 1.52 -17.36
N PHE A 103 2.88 0.20 -17.28
CA PHE A 103 2.44 -0.76 -18.30
C PHE A 103 1.10 -1.42 -17.95
N GLY A 104 0.46 -1.00 -16.86
CA GLY A 104 -0.80 -1.57 -16.39
C GLY A 104 -0.63 -2.94 -15.72
N ARG A 105 0.55 -3.25 -15.18
CA ARG A 105 0.80 -4.50 -14.44
C ARG A 105 0.59 -4.27 -12.94
N PRO A 106 -0.18 -5.11 -12.23
CA PRO A 106 -0.20 -5.10 -10.78
C PRO A 106 1.21 -5.30 -10.22
N VAL A 107 1.60 -4.45 -9.27
CA VAL A 107 2.93 -4.47 -8.65
C VAL A 107 2.86 -5.18 -7.31
N PRO A 108 3.65 -6.25 -7.08
CA PRO A 108 3.66 -6.95 -5.80
C PRO A 108 4.04 -6.06 -4.62
N ALA A 109 3.44 -6.30 -3.44
CA ALA A 109 3.67 -5.51 -2.24
C ALA A 109 5.16 -5.43 -1.82
N TYR A 110 5.95 -6.50 -2.04
CA TYR A 110 7.38 -6.49 -1.70
C TYR A 110 8.18 -5.47 -2.52
N VAL A 111 7.76 -5.18 -3.77
CA VAL A 111 8.41 -4.20 -4.64
C VAL A 111 8.17 -2.80 -4.09
N ILE A 112 6.93 -2.52 -3.69
CA ILE A 112 6.52 -1.24 -3.11
C ILE A 112 7.17 -1.03 -1.75
N ALA A 113 7.16 -2.06 -0.90
CA ALA A 113 7.86 -2.06 0.38
C ALA A 113 9.36 -1.78 0.20
N TYR A 114 10.03 -2.45 -0.74
CA TYR A 114 11.44 -2.18 -1.03
C TYR A 114 11.69 -0.75 -1.52
N LEU A 115 10.86 -0.26 -2.45
CA LEU A 115 10.95 1.11 -2.95
C LEU A 115 10.85 2.15 -1.83
N ILE A 116 9.90 1.95 -0.91
CA ILE A 116 9.74 2.80 0.28
C ILE A 116 10.97 2.68 1.18
N PHE A 117 11.38 1.46 1.56
CA PHE A 117 12.47 1.22 2.51
C PHE A 117 13.82 1.76 2.07
N LYS A 118 14.12 1.82 0.77
CA LYS A 118 15.34 2.45 0.23
C LYS A 118 15.53 3.91 0.64
N ASN A 119 14.46 4.61 1.01
CA ASN A 119 14.48 6.02 1.39
C ASN A 119 14.13 6.24 2.88
N ARG A 120 14.28 5.20 3.70
CA ARG A 120 13.87 5.17 5.11
C ARG A 120 15.00 4.56 5.95
N ARG A 121 14.99 4.79 7.27
CA ARG A 121 16.02 4.22 8.16
C ARG A 121 15.59 2.85 8.69
N PRO A 122 16.46 1.84 8.70
CA PRO A 122 16.17 0.60 9.41
C PRO A 122 16.19 0.80 10.94
N PRO A 123 15.63 -0.14 11.73
CA PRO A 123 14.98 -1.36 11.28
C PRO A 123 13.54 -1.13 10.75
N PHE A 124 13.10 -2.03 9.88
CA PHE A 124 11.75 -2.12 9.34
C PHE A 124 11.00 -3.28 9.98
N VAL A 125 9.66 -3.22 10.03
CA VAL A 125 8.84 -4.38 10.45
C VAL A 125 8.00 -4.85 9.26
N VAL A 126 7.97 -6.16 9.05
CA VAL A 126 7.14 -6.80 8.01
C VAL A 126 6.48 -8.06 8.54
N ASP A 127 5.44 -8.52 7.86
CA ASP A 127 4.86 -9.84 8.12
C ASP A 127 5.74 -10.97 7.56
N GLU A 128 5.56 -12.17 8.09
CA GLU A 128 6.35 -13.36 7.73
C GLU A 128 6.42 -13.63 6.22
N PRO A 129 5.34 -13.51 5.41
CA PRO A 129 5.42 -13.63 3.96
C PRO A 129 6.43 -12.67 3.31
N LEU A 130 6.37 -11.36 3.63
CA LEU A 130 7.32 -10.39 3.11
C LEU A 130 8.74 -10.66 3.61
N PHE A 131 8.91 -11.07 4.87
CA PHE A 131 10.21 -11.45 5.40
C PHE A 131 10.85 -12.59 4.59
N LYS A 132 10.09 -13.66 4.29
CA LYS A 132 10.56 -14.77 3.44
C LYS A 132 10.92 -14.32 2.03
N ILE A 133 10.13 -13.44 1.44
CA ILE A 133 10.40 -12.86 0.12
C ILE A 133 11.73 -12.10 0.16
N PHE A 134 11.93 -11.19 1.12
CA PHE A 134 13.17 -10.45 1.25
C PHE A 134 14.39 -11.33 1.55
N GLN A 135 14.22 -12.38 2.35
CA GLN A 135 15.25 -13.40 2.59
C GLN A 135 15.69 -14.09 1.30
N HIS A 136 14.77 -14.38 0.39
CA HIS A 136 15.09 -15.00 -0.89
C HIS A 136 15.72 -14.01 -1.88
N LEU A 137 15.11 -12.81 -2.01
CA LEU A 137 15.53 -11.78 -2.95
C LEU A 137 16.90 -11.17 -2.60
N LYS A 138 17.27 -11.14 -1.31
CA LYS A 138 18.52 -10.54 -0.79
C LYS A 138 18.70 -9.08 -1.21
N VAL A 139 17.60 -8.35 -1.34
CA VAL A 139 17.59 -6.91 -1.72
C VAL A 139 17.71 -5.97 -0.51
N ILE A 140 17.53 -6.51 0.71
CA ILE A 140 17.66 -5.81 1.99
C ILE A 140 18.45 -6.74 2.94
N ASP A 141 19.28 -6.17 3.82
CA ASP A 141 19.96 -6.93 4.87
C ASP A 141 18.94 -7.40 5.92
N LEU A 142 18.91 -8.70 6.23
CA LEU A 142 17.92 -9.26 7.17
C LEU A 142 18.07 -8.74 8.59
N LYS A 143 19.24 -8.23 8.98
CA LYS A 143 19.41 -7.57 10.29
C LYS A 143 18.59 -6.28 10.42
N ASP A 144 18.21 -5.70 9.28
CA ASP A 144 17.44 -4.47 9.19
C ASP A 144 15.93 -4.74 9.17
N ILE A 145 15.49 -6.01 9.24
CA ILE A 145 14.09 -6.40 9.18
C ILE A 145 13.69 -7.21 10.41
N ILE A 146 12.64 -6.75 11.09
CA ILE A 146 11.95 -7.47 12.16
C ILE A 146 10.73 -8.16 11.56
N SER A 147 10.65 -9.49 11.67
CA SER A 147 9.47 -10.24 11.22
C SER A 147 8.41 -10.34 12.30
N THR A 148 7.14 -10.25 11.92
CA THR A 148 5.99 -10.57 12.77
C THR A 148 5.10 -11.62 12.11
N ARG A 149 4.24 -12.26 12.92
CA ARG A 149 3.10 -13.01 12.35
C ARG A 149 2.17 -12.08 11.54
N VAL A 150 1.42 -12.66 10.61
CA VAL A 150 0.44 -11.95 9.77
C VAL A 150 -0.64 -11.27 10.63
N GLY A 151 -1.00 -10.05 10.24
CA GLY A 151 -1.97 -9.17 10.89
C GLY A 151 -1.33 -7.84 11.30
N TYR A 152 -1.82 -6.73 10.75
CA TYR A 152 -1.28 -5.40 10.98
C TYR A 152 -1.20 -4.99 12.47
N ALA A 153 -2.10 -5.51 13.32
CA ALA A 153 -2.03 -5.29 14.77
C ALA A 153 -0.70 -5.75 15.39
N PHE A 154 -0.08 -6.83 14.87
CA PHE A 154 1.22 -7.30 15.35
C PHE A 154 2.37 -6.45 14.84
N ILE A 155 2.27 -5.98 13.60
CA ILE A 155 3.20 -4.99 13.03
C ILE A 155 3.16 -3.71 13.87
N GLN A 156 1.98 -3.15 14.14
CA GLN A 156 1.82 -1.95 14.93
C GLN A 156 2.33 -2.12 16.38
N ALA A 157 2.12 -3.28 17.01
CA ALA A 157 2.67 -3.57 18.33
C ALA A 157 4.20 -3.58 18.31
N ALA A 158 4.83 -4.17 17.30
CA ALA A 158 6.27 -4.16 17.13
C ALA A 158 6.81 -2.74 16.84
N MET A 159 6.10 -1.94 16.05
CA MET A 159 6.46 -0.53 15.79
C MET A 159 6.56 0.29 17.08
N ARG A 160 5.57 0.15 17.97
CA ARG A 160 5.52 0.87 19.26
C ARG A 160 6.68 0.52 20.19
N GLN A 161 7.24 -0.68 20.06
CA GLN A 161 8.32 -1.16 20.90
C GLN A 161 9.71 -0.74 20.40
N SER A 162 9.86 -0.43 19.10
CA SER A 162 11.18 -0.46 18.46
C SER A 162 11.56 0.78 17.63
N ASN A 163 10.93 1.95 17.86
CA ASN A 163 11.21 3.20 17.13
C ASN A 163 11.35 3.02 15.59
N ILE A 164 10.38 2.31 15.02
CA ILE A 164 10.37 1.87 13.63
C ILE A 164 9.93 3.01 12.71
N SER A 165 10.72 3.29 11.66
CA SER A 165 10.36 4.35 10.71
C SER A 165 9.26 3.93 9.76
N SER A 166 9.26 2.66 9.32
CA SER A 166 8.34 2.18 8.30
C SER A 166 8.10 0.68 8.36
N THR A 167 6.92 0.28 7.89
CA THR A 167 6.49 -1.13 7.84
C THR A 167 5.74 -1.44 6.56
N ALA A 168 5.62 -2.73 6.27
CA ALA A 168 4.79 -3.22 5.19
C ALA A 168 4.19 -4.58 5.55
N GLU A 169 2.96 -4.83 5.13
CA GLU A 169 2.33 -6.14 5.13
C GLU A 169 2.09 -6.62 3.70
N TYR A 170 2.20 -7.92 3.45
CA TYR A 170 1.98 -8.51 2.13
C TYR A 170 0.62 -8.14 1.50
N SER A 171 -0.39 -7.93 2.35
CA SER A 171 -1.76 -7.55 1.99
C SER A 171 -1.93 -6.10 1.53
N GLY A 172 -0.89 -5.26 1.65
CA GLY A 172 -0.89 -3.87 1.19
C GLY A 172 -1.04 -2.81 2.30
N HIS A 173 -0.96 -3.17 3.58
CA HIS A 173 -0.83 -2.18 4.65
C HIS A 173 0.60 -1.64 4.70
N TYR A 174 0.75 -0.32 4.79
CA TYR A 174 2.05 0.35 4.95
C TYR A 174 1.98 1.37 6.08
N GLY A 175 2.79 1.18 7.11
CA GLY A 175 2.84 2.05 8.30
C GLY A 175 4.08 2.92 8.34
N PHE A 176 3.97 4.08 8.98
CA PHE A 176 5.04 5.08 9.05
C PHE A 176 5.11 5.73 10.43
N GLU A 177 6.31 6.18 10.83
CA GLU A 177 6.47 6.94 12.08
C GLU A 177 5.68 8.26 12.03
N GLU A 178 5.63 8.90 10.85
CA GLU A 178 4.94 10.17 10.65
C GLU A 178 3.43 10.04 10.83
N THR A 179 2.84 8.88 10.50
CA THR A 179 1.41 8.59 10.65
C THR A 179 1.08 7.97 12.01
N PHE A 180 1.91 8.21 13.03
CA PHE A 180 1.72 7.67 14.39
C PHE A 180 1.63 6.15 14.42
N GLN A 181 2.37 5.48 13.51
CA GLN A 181 2.42 4.02 13.37
C GLN A 181 1.07 3.40 12.96
N ALA A 182 0.14 4.22 12.47
CA ALA A 182 -1.01 3.76 11.71
C ALA A 182 -0.60 3.54 10.26
N ASP A 183 -1.19 2.52 9.67
CA ASP A 183 -1.19 2.28 8.24
C ASP A 183 -1.93 3.40 7.51
N SER A 184 -1.45 3.72 6.31
CA SER A 184 -2.06 4.76 5.49
C SER A 184 -1.74 4.56 4.03
N ALA A 185 -2.77 4.21 3.26
CA ALA A 185 -2.64 4.04 1.81
C ALA A 185 -2.22 5.35 1.11
N LEU A 186 -2.77 6.48 1.58
CA LEU A 186 -2.42 7.80 1.08
C LEU A 186 -0.97 8.18 1.38
N PHE A 187 -0.50 7.92 2.60
CA PHE A 187 0.90 8.19 2.92
C PHE A 187 1.85 7.27 2.15
N ALA A 188 1.47 6.00 1.94
CA ALA A 188 2.20 5.08 1.08
C ALA A 188 2.34 5.62 -0.35
N LEU A 189 1.25 6.13 -0.93
CA LEU A 189 1.28 6.79 -2.24
C LEU A 189 2.24 7.98 -2.24
N ILE A 190 2.23 8.83 -1.21
CA ILE A 190 3.15 9.97 -1.10
C ILE A 190 4.61 9.51 -1.10
N GLN A 191 4.94 8.45 -0.34
CA GLN A 191 6.30 7.92 -0.28
C GLN A 191 6.74 7.32 -1.62
N VAL A 192 5.86 6.59 -2.30
CA VAL A 192 6.10 6.05 -3.65
C VAL A 192 6.34 7.18 -4.65
N LEU A 193 5.52 8.23 -4.64
CA LEU A 193 5.67 9.38 -5.54
C LEU A 193 6.98 10.15 -5.28
N ASN A 194 7.31 10.37 -4.02
CA ASN A 194 8.58 10.99 -3.63
C ASN A 194 9.78 10.18 -4.14
N SER A 195 9.75 8.85 -3.97
CA SER A 195 10.83 7.98 -4.43
C SER A 195 10.93 7.93 -5.96
N LEU A 196 9.82 7.68 -6.67
CA LEU A 196 9.81 7.52 -8.12
C LEU A 196 10.16 8.83 -8.85
N SER A 197 9.71 9.97 -8.34
CA SER A 197 10.00 11.25 -8.97
C SER A 197 11.46 11.70 -8.80
N ALA A 198 12.15 11.19 -7.77
CA ALA A 198 13.56 11.46 -7.51
C ALA A 198 14.52 10.58 -8.33
N GLN A 199 14.01 9.61 -9.08
CA GLN A 199 14.81 8.72 -9.93
C GLN A 199 14.35 8.78 -11.39
N LYS A 200 15.21 8.32 -12.31
CA LYS A 200 14.90 8.27 -13.74
C LYS A 200 14.04 7.06 -14.12
N GLN A 201 14.09 6.00 -13.32
CA GLN A 201 13.38 4.75 -13.57
C GLN A 201 11.88 4.92 -13.33
N THR A 202 11.08 4.36 -14.23
CA THR A 202 9.65 4.12 -14.04
C THR A 202 9.40 3.04 -12.98
N LEU A 203 8.15 2.91 -12.52
CA LEU A 203 7.79 1.84 -11.58
C LEU A 203 7.97 0.46 -12.22
N ALA A 204 7.64 0.33 -13.51
CA ALA A 204 7.87 -0.89 -14.27
C ALA A 204 9.35 -1.27 -14.32
N GLU A 205 10.23 -0.34 -14.70
CA GLU A 205 11.67 -0.59 -14.75
C GLU A 205 12.25 -0.89 -13.36
N PHE A 206 11.77 -0.20 -12.31
CA PHE A 206 12.18 -0.53 -10.95
C PHE A 206 11.82 -1.97 -10.58
N TYR A 207 10.59 -2.39 -10.90
CA TYR A 207 10.13 -3.76 -10.68
C TYR A 207 10.94 -4.78 -11.50
N ASP A 208 11.12 -4.54 -12.80
CA ASP A 208 11.82 -5.46 -13.71
C ASP A 208 13.32 -5.63 -13.38
N ASN A 209 13.91 -4.68 -12.66
CA ASN A 209 15.31 -4.75 -12.20
C ASN A 209 15.51 -5.55 -10.90
N LEU A 210 14.44 -6.00 -10.24
CA LEU A 210 14.56 -6.86 -9.07
C LEU A 210 14.77 -8.32 -9.48
N PRO A 211 15.39 -9.16 -8.63
CA PRO A 211 15.47 -10.59 -8.90
C PRO A 211 14.07 -11.18 -9.13
N VAL A 212 13.96 -12.02 -10.15
CA VAL A 212 12.69 -12.68 -10.49
C VAL A 212 12.28 -13.58 -9.34
N PHE A 213 11.06 -13.38 -8.83
CA PHE A 213 10.48 -14.18 -7.76
C PHE A 213 9.00 -14.40 -8.02
N ALA A 214 8.56 -15.64 -7.94
CA ALA A 214 7.16 -16.00 -8.11
C ALA A 214 6.58 -16.41 -6.76
N VAL A 215 5.44 -15.80 -6.41
CA VAL A 215 4.63 -16.19 -5.26
C VAL A 215 3.30 -16.68 -5.79
N ASP A 216 2.87 -17.84 -5.30
CA ASP A 216 1.50 -18.30 -5.49
C ASP A 216 0.84 -18.49 -4.12
N MET A 217 -0.47 -18.23 -4.06
CA MET A 217 -1.26 -18.35 -2.83
C MET A 217 -2.41 -19.32 -3.05
N GLU A 218 -2.30 -20.48 -2.42
CA GLU A 218 -3.35 -21.49 -2.41
C GLU A 218 -4.11 -21.47 -1.08
N ASN A 219 -5.44 -21.34 -1.16
CA ASN A 219 -6.31 -21.39 0.01
C ASN A 219 -6.97 -22.78 0.14
N PHE A 220 -6.69 -23.47 1.24
CA PHE A 220 -7.32 -24.76 1.57
C PHE A 220 -8.47 -24.57 2.57
N LYS A 221 -9.62 -25.19 2.30
CA LYS A 221 -10.79 -25.14 3.19
C LYS A 221 -10.70 -26.22 4.25
N PHE A 222 -10.76 -25.82 5.52
CA PHE A 222 -10.84 -26.74 6.66
C PHE A 222 -12.07 -26.44 7.53
N LYS A 223 -12.59 -27.45 8.22
CA LYS A 223 -13.61 -27.24 9.25
C LYS A 223 -12.96 -26.56 10.45
N SER A 224 -13.43 -25.37 10.77
CA SER A 224 -13.00 -24.69 11.99
C SER A 224 -13.41 -25.51 13.22
N LYS A 225 -12.46 -25.76 14.13
CA LYS A 225 -12.74 -26.28 15.48
C LYS A 225 -13.19 -25.18 16.45
N PHE A 226 -13.22 -23.91 16.02
CA PHE A 226 -13.74 -22.81 16.84
C PHE A 226 -15.25 -22.91 16.92
N ASP A 227 -15.73 -23.30 18.10
CA ASP A 227 -17.13 -23.20 18.46
C ASP A 227 -17.48 -21.71 18.64
N LYS A 228 -18.32 -21.17 17.76
CA LYS A 228 -18.75 -19.76 17.76
C LYS A 228 -19.49 -19.34 19.03
N LYS A 229 -19.82 -20.27 19.94
CA LYS A 229 -20.62 -19.99 21.14
C LYS A 229 -19.90 -19.22 22.24
N ASN A 230 -18.56 -19.27 22.33
CA ASN A 230 -17.82 -18.57 23.39
C ASN A 230 -16.80 -17.62 22.75
N GLY A 231 -17.16 -16.34 22.64
CA GLY A 231 -16.45 -15.30 21.88
C GLY A 231 -15.01 -14.96 22.30
N HIS A 232 -14.31 -15.79 23.08
CA HIS A 232 -12.90 -15.63 23.44
C HIS A 232 -12.15 -16.95 23.19
N GLY A 233 -11.59 -17.10 21.99
CA GLY A 233 -10.65 -18.18 21.72
C GLY A 233 -9.33 -17.92 22.40
N ARG A 234 -9.08 -18.58 23.53
CA ARG A 234 -7.72 -18.80 24.02
C ARG A 234 -7.04 -19.82 23.12
N ILE A 235 -5.87 -19.45 22.58
CA ILE A 235 -4.95 -20.40 21.95
C ILE A 235 -4.41 -21.31 23.07
N PRO A 236 -4.43 -22.64 22.96
CA PRO A 236 -3.83 -23.52 23.97
C PRO A 236 -2.33 -23.24 24.10
N ALA A 237 -1.85 -23.30 25.34
CA ALA A 237 -0.44 -23.10 25.72
C ALA A 237 0.50 -24.13 25.08
#